data_AF-Q8ZNI3-F1
#
_entry.id   AF-Q8ZNI3-F1
#
_cell.length_a   1.000
_cell.length_b   1.000
_cell.length_c   1.000
_cell.angle_alpha   90.00
_cell.angle_beta   90.00
_cell.angle_gamma   90.00
#
_symmetry.space_group_name_H-M   'P 1'
#
loop_
_entity.id
_entity.type
_entity.pdbx_description
1 polymer ?
#
loop_
_entity_poly.entity_id
_entity_poly.type
_entity_poly.pdbx_seq_one_letter_code
_entity_poly.pdbx_strand_id
1 'polypeptide(L)'
;MISLEDASLTKKGIVKLSSATDSDSEALAATPKAVKTVMGEVRTKAPLDSPAFTGTPTTPTPPGDAKGLQTTNAEFVRKLIAALVGSVLEPLDTLQELADALGNDPNFATTVLNKLAGKQPLDETLTALSGKSVDGLIEYVGLRETISRAADALQKSQNGGDIPDKDLFVRRIGAARAFDGAVIIGCDDNPWTTAEFIVWLESQGAFNHPYWMCRGSWSYAYNKIITDTGCGNICLAGAVIEVMGVRGAMTIRVTTSHSVSGW
;
A
#
# COMPACT_ATOMS: atom_id res chain seq x y z
N MET A 1 4.42 -117.36 57.57
CA MET A 1 4.04 -116.35 56.56
C MET A 1 4.92 -115.14 56.80
N ILE A 2 5.74 -114.69 55.84
CA ILE A 2 6.52 -113.45 55.99
C ILE A 2 5.51 -112.29 55.84
N SER A 3 5.28 -111.52 56.90
CA SER A 3 4.46 -110.30 56.80
C SER A 3 5.27 -109.26 56.03
N LEU A 4 4.73 -108.85 54.89
CA LEU A 4 5.28 -107.82 54.04
C LEU A 4 4.53 -106.53 54.36
N GLU A 5 5.17 -105.63 55.09
CA GLU A 5 4.59 -104.34 55.45
C GLU A 5 4.87 -103.29 54.36
N ASP A 6 3.96 -102.32 54.19
CA ASP A 6 4.16 -101.21 53.27
C ASP A 6 5.29 -100.28 53.75
N ALA A 7 6.00 -99.66 52.81
CA ALA A 7 7.03 -98.68 53.15
C ALA A 7 6.41 -97.36 53.62
N SER A 8 7.12 -96.65 54.48
CA SER A 8 6.80 -95.28 54.90
C SER A 8 8.06 -94.41 54.93
N LEU A 9 7.91 -93.12 55.21
CA LEU A 9 9.05 -92.21 55.41
C LEU A 9 9.95 -92.61 56.61
N THR A 10 9.45 -93.47 57.52
CA THR A 10 10.17 -93.87 58.74
C THR A 10 10.39 -95.39 58.85
N LYS A 11 9.80 -96.20 57.98
CA LYS A 11 9.89 -97.67 58.01
C LYS A 11 10.11 -98.26 56.61
N LYS A 12 11.07 -99.18 56.48
CA LYS A 12 11.29 -99.94 55.25
C LYS A 12 10.14 -100.93 55.02
N GLY A 13 9.73 -101.11 53.78
CA GLY A 13 8.64 -102.02 53.39
C GLY A 13 8.56 -102.20 51.87
N ILE A 14 7.45 -102.75 51.39
CA ILE A 14 7.14 -102.87 49.95
C ILE A 14 6.31 -101.66 49.51
N VAL A 15 6.46 -101.28 48.25
CA VAL A 15 5.76 -100.14 47.65
C VAL A 15 5.24 -100.53 46.27
N LYS A 16 4.03 -100.07 45.96
CA LYS A 16 3.44 -100.20 44.63
C LYS A 16 3.90 -99.04 43.74
N LEU A 17 4.33 -99.35 42.52
CA LEU A 17 4.77 -98.35 41.55
C LEU A 17 3.58 -97.72 40.83
N SER A 18 3.65 -96.41 40.56
CA SER A 18 2.66 -95.66 39.78
C SER A 18 3.31 -94.88 38.63
N SER A 19 2.62 -94.86 37.49
CA SER A 19 3.00 -94.02 36.33
C SER A 19 2.07 -92.82 36.13
N ALA A 20 1.17 -92.53 37.08
CA ALA A 20 0.38 -91.30 37.07
C ALA A 20 1.28 -90.08 37.29
N THR A 21 1.00 -88.97 36.61
CA THR A 21 1.77 -87.71 36.65
C THR A 21 1.17 -86.66 37.56
N ASP A 22 0.02 -86.97 38.14
CA ASP A 22 -0.86 -86.14 38.97
C ASP A 22 -1.28 -86.89 40.25
N SER A 23 -0.49 -87.90 40.69
CA SER A 23 -0.84 -88.69 41.86
C SER A 23 -0.46 -87.96 43.15
N ASP A 24 -1.46 -87.66 43.97
CA ASP A 24 -1.28 -87.14 45.34
C ASP A 24 -1.04 -88.26 46.38
N SER A 25 -0.78 -89.51 45.95
CA SER A 25 -0.63 -90.64 46.88
C SER A 25 0.76 -90.71 47.49
N GLU A 26 0.84 -90.67 48.82
CA GLU A 26 2.08 -90.92 49.56
C GLU A 26 2.42 -92.41 49.73
N ALA A 27 1.53 -93.32 49.32
CA ALA A 27 1.71 -94.77 49.43
C ALA A 27 2.28 -95.44 48.15
N LEU A 28 2.39 -94.69 47.06
CA LEU A 28 2.88 -95.18 45.76
C LEU A 28 4.21 -94.51 45.41
N ALA A 29 5.16 -95.26 44.83
CA ALA A 29 6.37 -94.65 44.28
C ALA A 29 6.18 -94.27 42.81
N ALA A 30 6.64 -93.07 42.45
CA ALA A 30 6.72 -92.64 41.07
C ALA A 30 7.69 -93.52 40.26
N THR A 31 7.26 -93.94 39.08
CA THR A 31 8.14 -94.62 38.11
C THR A 31 9.01 -93.63 37.34
N PRO A 32 10.16 -94.07 36.76
CA PRO A 32 10.92 -93.26 35.82
C PRO A 32 10.10 -92.75 34.62
N LYS A 33 9.03 -93.48 34.24
CA LYS A 33 8.09 -93.04 33.21
C LYS A 33 7.34 -91.78 33.64
N ALA A 34 6.75 -91.75 34.84
CA ALA A 34 6.06 -90.56 35.36
C ALA A 34 7.02 -89.36 35.45
N VAL A 35 8.22 -89.55 36.00
CA VAL A 35 9.23 -88.49 36.13
C VAL A 35 9.66 -87.96 34.76
N LYS A 36 9.84 -88.83 33.76
CA LYS A 36 10.19 -88.43 32.39
C LYS A 36 9.08 -87.62 31.73
N THR A 37 7.82 -87.98 31.94
CA THR A 37 6.67 -87.22 31.41
C THR A 37 6.63 -85.81 32.00
N VAL A 38 6.70 -85.69 33.34
CA VAL A 38 6.72 -84.39 34.01
C VAL A 38 7.91 -83.55 33.57
N MET A 39 9.11 -84.13 33.49
CA MET A 39 10.30 -83.42 33.03
C MET A 39 10.17 -82.98 31.56
N GLY A 40 9.46 -83.75 30.73
CA GLY A 40 9.11 -83.38 29.36
C GLY A 40 8.27 -82.11 29.32
N GLU A 41 7.23 -82.03 30.14
CA GLU A 41 6.37 -80.84 30.24
C GLU A 41 7.11 -79.63 30.79
N VAL A 42 7.90 -79.80 31.86
CA VAL A 42 8.71 -78.72 32.46
C VAL A 42 9.66 -78.10 31.44
N ARG A 43 10.24 -78.91 30.55
CA ARG A 43 11.11 -78.42 29.46
C ARG A 43 10.38 -77.59 28.40
N THR A 44 9.04 -77.60 28.37
CA THR A 44 8.24 -76.76 27.47
C THR A 44 7.78 -75.45 28.10
N LYS A 45 8.01 -75.25 29.41
CA LYS A 45 7.68 -74.01 30.12
C LYS A 45 8.84 -73.00 30.02
N ALA A 46 8.51 -71.71 30.03
CA ALA A 46 9.51 -70.65 30.08
C ALA A 46 10.15 -70.54 31.49
N PRO A 47 11.40 -70.05 31.61
CA PRO A 47 12.00 -69.74 32.91
C PRO A 47 11.14 -68.77 33.73
N LEU A 48 11.11 -68.95 35.06
CA LEU A 48 10.35 -68.07 35.96
C LEU A 48 10.96 -66.67 36.02
N ASP A 49 12.29 -66.59 36.10
CA ASP A 49 13.02 -65.33 36.04
C ASP A 49 13.35 -65.01 34.58
N SER A 50 12.91 -63.83 34.13
CA SER A 50 13.24 -63.28 32.82
C SER A 50 12.96 -64.22 31.63
N PRO A 51 11.71 -64.73 31.47
CA PRO A 51 11.35 -65.55 30.33
C PRO A 51 11.55 -64.80 29.00
N ALA A 52 12.13 -65.47 27.99
CA ALA A 52 12.13 -64.98 26.62
C ALA A 52 10.79 -65.36 25.95
N PHE A 53 9.97 -64.36 25.62
CA PHE A 53 8.74 -64.58 24.85
C PHE A 53 9.06 -64.64 23.35
N THR A 54 8.50 -65.65 22.66
CA THR A 54 8.58 -65.78 21.19
C THR A 54 7.16 -65.92 20.61
N GLY A 55 6.98 -65.60 19.33
CA GLY A 55 5.65 -65.62 18.67
C GLY A 55 4.77 -64.43 19.08
N THR A 56 3.46 -64.66 19.25
CA THR A 56 2.45 -63.65 19.64
C THR A 56 1.88 -63.95 21.04
N PRO A 57 2.65 -63.73 22.12
CA PRO A 57 2.16 -63.97 23.48
C PRO A 57 0.92 -63.11 23.78
N THR A 58 -0.07 -63.71 24.44
CA THR A 58 -1.28 -63.00 24.87
C THR A 58 -1.25 -62.77 26.38
N THR A 59 -1.75 -61.62 26.81
CA THR A 59 -1.97 -61.28 28.22
C THR A 59 -3.35 -60.60 28.36
N PRO A 60 -4.03 -60.73 29.52
CA PRO A 60 -5.26 -59.98 29.78
C PRO A 60 -5.03 -58.48 29.64
N THR A 61 -5.94 -57.76 28.97
CA THR A 61 -5.86 -56.31 28.77
C THR A 61 -6.03 -55.58 30.11
N PRO A 62 -5.02 -54.84 30.59
CA PRO A 62 -5.15 -54.08 31.83
C PRO A 62 -6.27 -53.03 31.76
N PRO A 63 -6.87 -52.64 32.90
CA PRO A 63 -7.80 -51.51 32.95
C PRO A 63 -7.06 -50.20 32.64
N GLY A 64 -7.77 -49.20 32.11
CA GLY A 64 -7.18 -47.95 31.60
C GLY A 64 -6.41 -47.11 32.63
N ASP A 65 -6.61 -47.37 33.91
CA ASP A 65 -6.01 -46.71 35.07
C ASP A 65 -4.95 -47.57 35.78
N ALA A 66 -4.45 -48.63 35.14
CA ALA A 66 -3.39 -49.48 35.70
C ALA A 66 -2.11 -48.67 36.02
N LYS A 67 -1.57 -48.85 37.23
CA LYS A 67 -0.35 -48.16 37.74
C LYS A 67 0.75 -49.10 38.24
N GLY A 68 0.59 -50.42 38.09
CA GLY A 68 1.51 -51.42 38.63
C GLY A 68 2.51 -51.95 37.61
N LEU A 69 3.18 -53.05 37.97
CA LEU A 69 4.14 -53.78 37.12
C LEU A 69 3.46 -54.80 36.18
N GLN A 70 2.22 -54.54 35.74
CA GLN A 70 1.53 -55.45 34.82
C GLN A 70 2.17 -55.43 33.42
N THR A 71 2.20 -56.59 32.77
CA THR A 71 2.57 -56.68 31.34
C THR A 71 1.50 -55.98 30.49
N THR A 72 1.91 -54.99 29.69
CA THR A 72 1.02 -54.30 28.74
C THR A 72 0.86 -55.12 27.45
N ASN A 73 -0.32 -55.04 26.82
CA ASN A 73 -0.57 -55.65 25.53
C ASN A 73 -0.90 -54.60 24.46
N ALA A 74 -0.98 -55.03 23.20
CA ALA A 74 -1.23 -54.12 22.07
C ALA A 74 -2.58 -53.40 22.17
N GLU A 75 -3.61 -54.02 22.77
CA GLU A 75 -4.92 -53.40 22.96
C GLU A 75 -4.86 -52.26 23.98
N PHE A 76 -4.17 -52.46 25.09
CA PHE A 76 -3.95 -51.44 26.11
C PHE A 76 -3.17 -50.24 25.56
N VAL A 77 -2.10 -50.48 24.81
CA VAL A 77 -1.31 -49.41 24.17
C VAL A 77 -2.16 -48.63 23.16
N ARG A 78 -2.92 -49.31 22.30
CA ARG A 78 -3.84 -48.64 21.36
C ARG A 78 -4.90 -47.80 22.08
N LYS A 79 -5.45 -48.31 23.19
CA LYS A 79 -6.44 -47.58 24.00
C LYS A 79 -5.87 -46.30 24.61
N LEU A 80 -4.66 -46.36 25.16
CA LEU A 80 -4.01 -45.17 25.73
C LEU A 80 -3.61 -44.15 24.66
N ILE A 81 -3.10 -44.60 23.51
CA ILE A 81 -2.82 -43.71 22.37
C ILE A 81 -4.12 -43.04 21.91
N ALA A 82 -5.20 -43.80 21.71
CA ALA A 82 -6.51 -43.25 21.36
C ALA A 82 -7.08 -42.29 22.43
N ALA A 83 -6.80 -42.53 23.72
CA ALA A 83 -7.18 -41.59 24.77
C ALA A 83 -6.38 -40.28 24.72
N LEU A 84 -5.09 -40.33 24.35
CA LEU A 84 -4.23 -39.16 24.20
C LEU A 84 -4.55 -38.34 22.95
N VAL A 85 -4.77 -39.01 21.82
CA VAL A 85 -4.98 -38.36 20.51
C VAL A 85 -6.46 -38.18 20.14
N GLY A 86 -7.37 -38.60 21.02
CA GLY A 86 -8.81 -38.71 20.72
C GLY A 86 -9.12 -39.90 19.81
N SER A 87 -10.41 -40.22 19.63
CA SER A 87 -10.95 -41.34 18.82
C SER A 87 -10.70 -41.22 17.31
N VAL A 88 -9.59 -40.62 16.94
CA VAL A 88 -9.35 -40.19 15.59
C VAL A 88 -8.27 -41.18 15.10
N LEU A 89 -8.61 -41.98 14.08
CA LEU A 89 -7.78 -43.09 13.58
C LEU A 89 -6.81 -42.65 12.47
N GLU A 90 -6.97 -41.44 11.92
CA GLU A 90 -6.08 -40.83 10.92
C GLU A 90 -5.45 -39.45 11.27
N PRO A 91 -5.31 -39.01 12.53
CA PRO A 91 -5.32 -37.58 12.86
C PRO A 91 -3.96 -37.03 13.26
N LEU A 92 -3.01 -37.89 13.58
CA LEU A 92 -1.64 -37.47 13.78
C LEU A 92 -1.12 -36.86 12.48
N ASP A 93 -1.57 -37.40 11.34
CA ASP A 93 -1.36 -36.76 10.05
C ASP A 93 -2.10 -35.42 9.99
N THR A 94 -3.38 -35.33 10.37
CA THR A 94 -4.08 -34.03 10.40
C THR A 94 -3.45 -32.99 11.32
N LEU A 95 -2.85 -33.38 12.46
CA LEU A 95 -2.13 -32.45 13.34
C LEU A 95 -0.82 -31.98 12.70
N GLN A 96 -0.12 -32.89 12.01
CA GLN A 96 1.06 -32.56 11.21
C GLN A 96 0.68 -31.63 10.05
N GLU A 97 -0.41 -31.92 9.32
CA GLU A 97 -0.96 -31.09 8.26
C GLU A 97 -1.36 -29.70 8.76
N LEU A 98 -1.96 -29.60 9.94
CA LEU A 98 -2.29 -28.30 10.54
C LEU A 98 -1.03 -27.52 10.93
N ALA A 99 -0.04 -28.19 11.50
CA ALA A 99 1.25 -27.57 11.83
C ALA A 99 1.94 -27.05 10.56
N ASP A 100 1.95 -27.85 9.49
CA ASP A 100 2.51 -27.51 8.20
C ASP A 100 1.71 -26.39 7.49
N ALA A 101 0.37 -26.42 7.56
CA ALA A 101 -0.50 -25.38 7.01
C ALA A 101 -0.31 -24.01 7.70
N LEU A 102 0.02 -24.02 8.99
CA LEU A 102 0.40 -22.83 9.76
C LEU A 102 1.90 -22.49 9.63
N GLY A 103 2.65 -23.24 8.81
CA GLY A 103 4.05 -22.98 8.51
C GLY A 103 5.01 -23.32 9.64
N ASN A 104 4.62 -24.21 10.57
CA ASN A 104 5.38 -24.56 11.76
C ASN A 104 5.84 -23.33 12.56
N ASP A 105 5.03 -22.25 12.58
CA ASP A 105 5.37 -20.98 13.21
C ASP A 105 4.99 -20.98 14.71
N PRO A 106 5.96 -21.10 15.64
CA PRO A 106 5.68 -21.10 17.08
C PRO A 106 5.15 -19.74 17.58
N ASN A 107 5.34 -18.67 16.82
CA ASN A 107 4.86 -17.32 17.12
C ASN A 107 3.77 -16.88 16.15
N PHE A 108 2.98 -17.81 15.61
CA PHE A 108 1.95 -17.55 14.59
C PHE A 108 1.12 -16.29 14.87
N ALA A 109 0.62 -16.14 16.09
CA ALA A 109 -0.16 -14.96 16.50
C ALA A 109 0.63 -13.65 16.32
N THR A 110 1.87 -13.60 16.77
CA THR A 110 2.76 -12.43 16.61
C THR A 110 3.07 -12.17 15.13
N THR A 111 3.35 -13.21 14.35
CA THR A 111 3.62 -13.09 12.91
C THR A 111 2.42 -12.51 12.17
N VAL A 112 1.21 -13.02 12.43
CA VAL A 112 -0.03 -12.53 11.83
C VAL A 112 -0.33 -11.10 12.28
N LEU A 113 -0.16 -10.79 13.58
CA LEU A 113 -0.35 -9.42 14.09
C LEU A 113 0.63 -8.43 13.45
N ASN A 114 1.89 -8.81 13.25
CA ASN A 114 2.87 -7.96 12.56
C ASN A 114 2.48 -7.71 11.09
N LYS A 115 2.00 -8.74 10.38
CA LYS A 115 1.50 -8.61 9.00
C LYS A 115 0.26 -7.70 8.92
N LEU A 116 -0.63 -7.79 9.91
CA LEU A 116 -1.83 -6.96 10.00
C LEU A 116 -1.51 -5.51 10.39
N ALA A 117 -0.53 -5.29 11.29
CA ALA A 117 -0.13 -3.96 11.75
C ALA A 117 0.42 -3.07 10.62
N GLY A 118 0.95 -3.67 9.55
CA GLY A 118 1.39 -2.93 8.36
C GLY A 118 0.28 -2.57 7.37
N LYS A 119 -0.96 -3.04 7.58
CA LYS A 119 -2.10 -2.70 6.73
C LYS A 119 -2.65 -1.33 7.13
N GLN A 120 -3.13 -0.58 6.15
CA GLN A 120 -3.89 0.63 6.41
C GLN A 120 -5.18 0.27 7.18
N PRO A 121 -5.60 1.06 8.20
CA PRO A 121 -6.92 0.93 8.79
C PRO A 121 -8.00 1.02 7.73
N LEU A 122 -9.09 0.29 7.92
CA LEU A 122 -10.25 0.41 7.04
C LEU A 122 -10.86 1.81 7.21
N ASP A 123 -10.72 2.62 6.17
CA ASP A 123 -11.25 3.98 6.08
C ASP A 123 -11.78 4.20 4.66
N GLU A 124 -12.97 4.77 4.53
CA GLU A 124 -13.62 4.93 3.21
C GLU A 124 -12.83 5.86 2.29
N THR A 125 -12.24 6.92 2.83
CA THR A 125 -11.42 7.88 2.06
C THR A 125 -10.15 7.21 1.59
N LEU A 126 -9.46 6.52 2.50
CA LEU A 126 -8.20 5.84 2.18
C LEU A 126 -8.40 4.70 1.20
N THR A 127 -9.49 3.95 1.36
CA THR A 127 -9.90 2.90 0.41
C THR A 127 -10.16 3.52 -0.96
N ALA A 128 -10.89 4.64 -1.03
CA ALA A 128 -11.17 5.32 -2.29
C ALA A 128 -9.89 5.84 -2.98
N LEU A 129 -8.92 6.33 -2.21
CA LEU A 129 -7.63 6.83 -2.71
C LEU A 129 -6.69 5.69 -3.11
N SER A 130 -6.71 4.57 -2.41
CA SER A 130 -5.86 3.42 -2.67
C SER A 130 -6.09 2.90 -4.08
N GLY A 131 -5.02 2.83 -4.89
CA GLY A 131 -5.09 2.37 -6.28
C GLY A 131 -5.51 3.41 -7.32
N LYS A 132 -5.81 4.67 -6.94
CA LYS A 132 -6.00 5.74 -7.93
C LYS A 132 -4.67 6.11 -8.61
N SER A 133 -4.74 6.42 -9.90
CA SER A 133 -3.66 7.11 -10.62
C SER A 133 -3.55 8.56 -10.16
N VAL A 134 -2.49 9.27 -10.57
CA VAL A 134 -2.35 10.72 -10.31
C VAL A 134 -3.56 11.50 -10.84
N ASP A 135 -4.05 11.17 -12.04
CA ASP A 135 -5.25 11.80 -12.60
C ASP A 135 -6.50 11.52 -11.76
N GLY A 136 -6.65 10.29 -11.28
CA GLY A 136 -7.75 9.90 -10.38
C GLY A 136 -7.67 10.61 -9.03
N LEU A 137 -6.47 10.88 -8.51
CA LEU A 137 -6.28 11.67 -7.28
C LEU A 137 -6.69 13.13 -7.49
N ILE A 138 -6.28 13.73 -8.61
CA ILE A 138 -6.64 15.12 -8.95
C ILE A 138 -8.17 15.25 -9.06
N GLU A 139 -8.83 14.26 -9.67
CA GLU A 139 -10.28 14.22 -9.76
C GLU A 139 -10.94 14.03 -8.39
N TYR A 140 -10.47 13.08 -7.58
CA TYR A 140 -11.05 12.79 -6.27
C TYR A 140 -10.99 13.98 -5.30
N VAL A 141 -9.87 14.72 -5.30
CA VAL A 141 -9.71 15.92 -4.46
C VAL A 141 -10.41 17.14 -5.08
N GLY A 142 -10.83 17.07 -6.35
CA GLY A 142 -11.48 18.17 -7.05
C GLY A 142 -10.52 19.28 -7.51
N LEU A 143 -9.24 18.97 -7.70
CA LEU A 143 -8.21 19.97 -8.07
C LEU A 143 -8.16 20.28 -9.57
N ARG A 144 -8.88 19.53 -10.40
CA ARG A 144 -8.83 19.69 -11.86
C ARG A 144 -9.19 21.10 -12.31
N GLU A 145 -10.28 21.65 -11.78
CA GLU A 145 -10.72 23.02 -12.09
C GLU A 145 -9.73 24.08 -11.59
N THR A 146 -9.16 23.87 -10.39
CA THR A 146 -8.15 24.78 -9.84
C THR A 146 -6.91 24.83 -10.72
N ILE A 147 -6.45 23.69 -11.22
CA ILE A 147 -5.29 23.61 -12.13
C ILE A 147 -5.60 24.35 -13.44
N SER A 148 -6.77 24.14 -14.04
CA SER A 148 -7.17 24.84 -15.26
C SER A 148 -7.20 26.36 -15.06
N ARG A 149 -7.85 26.84 -13.99
CA ARG A 149 -7.90 28.28 -13.69
C ARG A 149 -6.53 28.88 -13.41
N ALA A 150 -5.62 28.11 -12.82
CA ALA A 150 -4.25 28.56 -12.59
C ALA A 150 -3.46 28.69 -13.88
N ALA A 151 -3.72 27.85 -14.89
CA ALA A 151 -3.09 27.93 -16.20
C ALA A 151 -3.52 29.18 -17.00
N ASP A 152 -4.77 29.63 -16.83
CA ASP A 152 -5.33 30.82 -17.49
C ASP A 152 -5.10 32.14 -16.73
N ALA A 153 -4.43 32.09 -15.58
CA ALA A 153 -4.12 33.27 -14.80
C ALA A 153 -2.93 34.05 -15.40
N LEU A 154 -2.93 35.37 -15.22
CA LEU A 154 -1.85 36.25 -15.70
C LEU A 154 -0.48 35.80 -15.17
N GLN A 155 0.45 35.55 -16.09
CA GLN A 155 1.82 35.13 -15.76
C GLN A 155 2.65 36.31 -15.25
N LYS A 156 2.55 36.57 -13.94
CA LYS A 156 3.27 37.64 -13.24
C LYS A 156 4.79 37.57 -13.42
N SER A 157 5.36 36.36 -13.47
CA SER A 157 6.79 36.15 -13.73
C SER A 157 7.22 36.57 -15.14
N GLN A 158 6.28 36.73 -16.07
CA GLN A 158 6.51 37.23 -17.42
C GLN A 158 6.06 38.69 -17.59
N ASN A 159 5.71 39.40 -16.50
CA ASN A 159 5.15 40.75 -16.54
C ASN A 159 3.95 40.89 -17.50
N GLY A 160 3.09 39.87 -17.59
CA GLY A 160 1.95 39.85 -18.52
C GLY A 160 2.33 39.62 -19.98
N GLY A 161 3.48 38.98 -20.24
CA GLY A 161 3.91 38.58 -21.58
C GLY A 161 2.87 37.72 -22.30
N ASP A 162 2.15 36.90 -21.54
CA ASP A 162 1.06 36.00 -21.94
C ASP A 162 -0.25 36.69 -22.35
N ILE A 163 -0.39 38.00 -22.14
CA ILE A 163 -1.56 38.76 -22.62
C ILE A 163 -1.57 38.73 -24.17
N PRO A 164 -2.60 38.13 -24.81
CA PRO A 164 -2.64 37.99 -26.26
C PRO A 164 -2.78 39.33 -26.99
N ASP A 165 -3.62 40.22 -26.46
CA ASP A 165 -3.84 41.56 -26.99
C ASP A 165 -3.59 42.60 -25.89
N LYS A 166 -2.36 43.12 -25.87
CA LYS A 166 -1.91 44.11 -24.87
C LYS A 166 -2.60 45.46 -25.06
N ASP A 167 -3.00 45.79 -26.28
CA ASP A 167 -3.70 47.03 -26.60
C ASP A 167 -5.13 47.03 -26.03
N LEU A 168 -5.85 45.93 -26.27
CA LEU A 168 -7.15 45.66 -25.66
C LEU A 168 -7.03 45.60 -24.14
N PHE A 169 -5.99 44.97 -23.59
CA PHE A 169 -5.76 44.92 -22.15
C PHE A 169 -5.62 46.31 -21.55
N VAL A 170 -4.72 47.15 -22.09
CA VAL A 170 -4.52 48.56 -21.66
C VAL A 170 -5.84 49.33 -21.71
N ARG A 171 -6.63 49.16 -22.78
CA ARG A 171 -7.97 49.75 -22.90
C ARG A 171 -8.94 49.26 -21.83
N ARG A 172 -8.97 47.96 -21.53
CA ARG A 172 -9.88 47.35 -20.54
C ARG A 172 -9.59 47.79 -19.11
N ILE A 173 -8.32 47.93 -18.75
CA ILE A 173 -7.92 48.38 -17.41
C ILE A 173 -7.93 49.92 -17.27
N GLY A 174 -8.17 50.67 -18.36
CA GLY A 174 -8.18 52.13 -18.34
C GLY A 174 -6.80 52.76 -18.13
N ALA A 175 -5.72 52.03 -18.43
CA ALA A 175 -4.37 52.56 -18.35
C ALA A 175 -4.07 53.49 -19.53
N ALA A 176 -3.14 54.43 -19.32
CA ALA A 176 -2.66 55.29 -20.40
C ALA A 176 -1.93 54.46 -21.46
N ARG A 177 -2.34 54.58 -22.71
CA ARG A 177 -1.60 54.00 -23.85
C ARG A 177 -0.50 54.97 -24.27
N ALA A 178 0.75 54.65 -23.93
CA ALA A 178 1.93 55.29 -24.51
C ALA A 178 2.21 54.69 -25.89
N PHE A 179 1.79 55.39 -26.94
CA PHE A 179 1.88 54.91 -28.32
C PHE A 179 3.33 54.80 -28.81
N ASP A 180 4.09 55.89 -28.68
CA ASP A 180 5.48 55.97 -29.09
C ASP A 180 6.15 57.19 -28.40
N GLY A 181 7.43 57.07 -28.07
CA GLY A 181 8.24 58.15 -27.49
C GLY A 181 8.90 59.09 -28.52
N ALA A 182 8.84 58.77 -29.81
CA ALA A 182 9.41 59.54 -30.90
C ALA A 182 8.66 59.31 -32.23
N VAL A 183 7.32 59.40 -32.22
CA VAL A 183 6.51 59.22 -33.43
C VAL A 183 6.82 60.28 -34.48
N ILE A 184 6.84 59.87 -35.74
CA ILE A 184 6.89 60.75 -36.90
C ILE A 184 5.48 61.23 -37.21
N ILE A 185 5.26 62.54 -37.22
CA ILE A 185 3.93 63.12 -37.38
C ILE A 185 3.87 63.79 -38.75
N GLY A 186 3.40 63.07 -39.78
CA GLY A 186 3.06 63.62 -41.10
C GLY A 186 4.19 63.71 -42.13
N CYS A 187 5.46 63.68 -41.74
CA CYS A 187 6.62 63.41 -42.60
C CYS A 187 6.78 64.23 -43.91
N ASP A 188 6.37 65.50 -43.91
CA ASP A 188 6.66 66.47 -44.98
C ASP A 188 6.45 67.91 -44.48
N ASP A 189 6.88 68.91 -45.25
CA ASP A 189 6.88 70.33 -44.85
C ASP A 189 5.51 71.03 -44.88
N ASN A 190 4.45 70.41 -45.41
CA ASN A 190 3.15 71.05 -45.48
C ASN A 190 2.51 71.14 -44.09
N PRO A 191 1.99 72.31 -43.67
CA PRO A 191 1.29 72.42 -42.39
C PRO A 191 0.00 71.60 -42.40
N TRP A 192 -0.52 71.32 -41.20
CA TRP A 192 -1.85 70.75 -41.02
C TRP A 192 -2.82 71.79 -40.47
N THR A 193 -4.07 71.67 -40.90
CA THR A 193 -5.22 72.19 -40.17
C THR A 193 -5.49 71.35 -38.92
N THR A 194 -6.22 71.91 -37.97
CA THR A 194 -6.65 71.21 -36.75
C THR A 194 -7.48 69.98 -37.09
N ALA A 195 -8.28 70.04 -38.17
CA ALA A 195 -9.07 68.92 -38.67
C ALA A 195 -8.18 67.76 -39.19
N GLU A 196 -7.13 68.07 -39.96
CA GLU A 196 -6.18 67.06 -40.46
C GLU A 196 -5.39 66.41 -39.32
N PHE A 197 -5.03 67.18 -38.29
CA PHE A 197 -4.39 66.64 -37.09
C PHE A 197 -5.30 65.64 -36.34
N ILE A 198 -6.59 65.95 -36.20
CA ILE A 198 -7.58 65.05 -35.58
C ILE A 198 -7.74 63.76 -36.40
N VAL A 199 -7.79 63.86 -37.73
CA VAL A 199 -7.85 62.68 -38.62
C VAL A 199 -6.61 61.80 -38.44
N TRP A 200 -5.43 62.41 -38.32
CA TRP A 200 -4.22 61.65 -38.03
C TRP A 200 -4.31 60.94 -36.68
N LEU A 201 -4.74 61.62 -35.60
CA LEU A 201 -4.94 61.00 -34.29
C LEU A 201 -5.89 59.80 -34.34
N GLU A 202 -6.99 59.91 -35.10
CA GLU A 202 -7.92 58.81 -35.33
C GLU A 202 -7.24 57.62 -36.01
N SER A 203 -6.41 57.88 -37.02
CA SER A 203 -5.65 56.84 -37.73
C SER A 203 -4.65 56.10 -36.83
N GLN A 204 -4.14 56.75 -35.78
CA GLN A 204 -3.25 56.13 -34.78
C GLN A 204 -4.03 55.38 -33.68
N GLY A 205 -5.36 55.40 -33.74
CA GLY A 205 -6.25 54.81 -32.75
C GLY A 205 -6.32 55.60 -31.44
N ALA A 206 -5.98 56.89 -31.44
CA ALA A 206 -5.96 57.69 -30.21
C ALA A 206 -7.33 57.73 -29.52
N PHE A 207 -8.42 57.69 -30.29
CA PHE A 207 -9.79 57.72 -29.78
C PHE A 207 -10.33 56.37 -29.33
N ASN A 208 -9.52 55.30 -29.46
CA ASN A 208 -9.88 53.96 -28.99
C ASN A 208 -9.55 53.75 -27.52
N HIS A 209 -8.84 54.66 -26.86
CA HIS A 209 -8.44 54.55 -25.45
C HIS A 209 -9.03 55.69 -24.63
N PRO A 210 -9.38 55.45 -23.34
CA PRO A 210 -9.81 56.53 -22.45
C PRO A 210 -8.68 57.54 -22.19
N TYR A 211 -7.42 57.10 -22.29
CA TYR A 211 -6.26 57.96 -22.27
C TYR A 211 -5.19 57.40 -23.22
N TRP A 212 -4.83 58.18 -24.24
CA TRP A 212 -3.78 57.89 -25.20
C TRP A 212 -2.76 59.02 -25.19
N MET A 213 -1.49 58.69 -25.37
CA MET A 213 -0.43 59.69 -25.51
C MET A 213 0.66 59.24 -26.47
N CYS A 214 1.28 60.22 -27.12
CA CYS A 214 2.50 60.02 -27.88
C CYS A 214 3.41 61.24 -27.72
N ARG A 215 4.66 61.09 -28.15
CA ARG A 215 5.58 62.22 -28.27
C ARG A 215 6.12 62.28 -29.69
N GLY A 216 6.01 63.45 -30.32
CA GLY A 216 6.65 63.71 -31.59
C GLY A 216 8.16 63.48 -31.52
N SER A 217 8.74 63.02 -32.62
CA SER A 217 10.19 62.95 -32.77
C SER A 217 10.81 64.35 -32.65
N TRP A 218 12.10 64.45 -32.34
CA TRP A 218 12.77 65.77 -32.25
C TRP A 218 13.02 66.42 -33.62
N SER A 219 12.82 65.70 -34.73
CA SER A 219 13.11 66.21 -36.07
C SER A 219 11.99 67.13 -36.56
N TYR A 220 12.29 68.41 -36.76
CA TYR A 220 11.33 69.35 -37.33
C TYR A 220 10.84 68.91 -38.73
N ALA A 221 11.72 68.35 -39.55
CA ALA A 221 11.36 67.86 -40.89
C ALA A 221 10.42 66.65 -40.88
N TYR A 222 10.32 65.93 -39.76
CA TYR A 222 9.45 64.76 -39.63
C TYR A 222 8.12 65.06 -38.95
N ASN A 223 7.93 66.28 -38.46
CA ASN A 223 6.75 66.66 -37.70
C ASN A 223 6.06 67.87 -38.30
N LYS A 224 4.74 67.79 -38.36
CA LYS A 224 3.88 68.86 -38.86
C LYS A 224 3.84 70.07 -37.92
N ILE A 225 3.40 71.18 -38.48
CA ILE A 225 3.02 72.40 -37.76
C ILE A 225 1.52 72.61 -37.96
N ILE A 226 0.79 72.89 -36.89
CA ILE A 226 -0.64 73.23 -36.95
C ILE A 226 -0.78 74.74 -37.04
N THR A 227 -1.48 75.26 -38.05
CA THR A 227 -1.46 76.70 -38.39
C THR A 227 -2.79 77.44 -38.23
N ASP A 228 -3.89 76.75 -37.90
CA ASP A 228 -5.25 77.30 -37.86
C ASP A 228 -5.87 77.37 -36.45
N THR A 229 -5.04 77.27 -35.40
CA THR A 229 -5.49 77.17 -34.01
C THR A 229 -6.01 78.48 -33.41
N GLY A 230 -5.72 79.62 -34.02
CA GLY A 230 -6.00 80.95 -33.49
C GLY A 230 -5.08 81.41 -32.35
N CYS A 231 -4.16 80.56 -31.88
CA CYS A 231 -3.19 80.87 -30.82
C CYS A 231 -1.73 80.87 -31.30
N GLY A 232 -1.52 80.87 -32.63
CA GLY A 232 -0.21 80.77 -33.27
C GLY A 232 0.12 79.37 -33.74
N ASN A 233 1.25 79.22 -34.45
CA ASN A 233 1.67 77.95 -35.00
C ASN A 233 2.08 76.97 -33.88
N ILE A 234 1.49 75.78 -33.88
CA ILE A 234 1.86 74.71 -32.94
C ILE A 234 2.79 73.72 -33.64
N CYS A 235 4.07 73.77 -33.30
CA CYS A 235 5.06 72.81 -33.79
C CYS A 235 4.94 71.47 -33.04
N LEU A 236 4.79 70.37 -33.76
CA LEU A 236 4.67 69.03 -33.16
C LEU A 236 6.03 68.35 -32.91
N ALA A 237 7.14 68.96 -33.34
CA ALA A 237 8.48 68.46 -33.05
C ALA A 237 8.74 68.45 -31.54
N GLY A 238 9.05 67.26 -31.01
CA GLY A 238 9.23 67.01 -29.58
C GLY A 238 7.98 67.24 -28.71
N ALA A 239 6.83 67.56 -29.30
CA ALA A 239 5.61 67.85 -28.55
C ALA A 239 5.06 66.57 -27.93
N VAL A 240 4.58 66.65 -26.69
CA VAL A 240 3.77 65.60 -26.06
C VAL A 240 2.31 65.84 -26.44
N ILE A 241 1.67 64.84 -27.01
CA ILE A 241 0.28 64.86 -27.39
C ILE A 241 -0.47 63.88 -26.50
N GLU A 242 -1.45 64.38 -25.78
CA GLU A 242 -2.33 63.58 -24.92
C GLU A 242 -3.76 63.72 -25.42
N VAL A 243 -4.45 62.59 -25.53
CA VAL A 243 -5.85 62.49 -25.88
C VAL A 243 -6.56 61.80 -24.72
N MET A 244 -7.45 62.54 -24.07
CA MET A 244 -8.24 62.06 -22.94
C MET A 244 -9.69 61.97 -23.38
N GLY A 245 -10.32 60.81 -23.24
CA GLY A 245 -11.67 60.55 -23.71
C GLY A 245 -11.72 59.96 -25.13
N VAL A 246 -12.94 59.74 -25.60
CA VAL A 246 -13.24 59.09 -26.90
C VAL A 246 -13.79 60.10 -27.89
N ARG A 247 -13.93 59.72 -29.17
CA ARG A 247 -14.27 60.63 -30.28
C ARG A 247 -15.49 61.55 -30.04
N GLY A 248 -16.47 61.11 -29.24
CA GLY A 248 -17.66 61.92 -28.90
C GLY A 248 -17.46 62.93 -27.76
N ALA A 249 -16.42 62.79 -26.95
CA ALA A 249 -16.11 63.65 -25.80
C ALA A 249 -14.61 63.53 -25.46
N MET A 250 -13.77 64.17 -26.28
CA MET A 250 -12.30 64.13 -26.13
C MET A 250 -11.72 65.49 -25.78
N THR A 251 -10.66 65.46 -25.00
CA THR A 251 -9.76 66.59 -24.75
C THR A 251 -8.41 66.24 -25.38
N ILE A 252 -7.96 67.07 -26.33
CA ILE A 252 -6.62 66.96 -26.91
C ILE A 252 -5.75 68.02 -26.26
N ARG A 253 -4.68 67.60 -25.59
CA ARG A 253 -3.67 68.47 -25.00
C ARG A 253 -2.36 68.29 -25.75
N VAL A 254 -1.87 69.37 -26.36
CA VAL A 254 -0.54 69.42 -26.97
C VAL A 254 0.36 70.27 -26.09
N THR A 255 1.41 69.66 -25.57
CA THR A 255 2.48 70.35 -24.82
C THR A 255 3.69 70.45 -25.73
N THR A 256 3.93 71.64 -26.27
CA THR A 256 5.08 71.88 -27.15
C THR A 256 6.37 71.84 -26.35
N SER A 257 7.43 71.35 -26.99
CA SER A 257 8.77 71.43 -26.41
C SER A 257 9.24 72.88 -26.43
N HIS A 258 9.97 73.29 -25.40
CA HIS A 258 10.68 74.58 -25.40
C HIS A 258 11.99 74.38 -26.15
N SER A 259 12.02 74.77 -27.43
CA SER A 259 13.27 74.97 -28.12
C SER A 259 13.84 76.33 -27.71
N VAL A 260 14.91 76.31 -26.91
CA VAL A 260 15.80 77.47 -26.74
C VAL A 260 16.55 77.70 -28.05
N SER A 261 15.88 78.32 -29.03
CA SER A 261 16.48 78.94 -30.22
C SER A 261 15.38 79.46 -31.17
N GLY A 262 15.37 80.69 -31.66
CA GLY A 262 16.46 81.66 -31.65
C GLY A 262 17.65 81.25 -32.52
N TRP A 263 17.43 80.54 -33.64
CA TRP A 263 18.38 80.38 -34.75
C TRP A 263 17.61 80.38 -36.06
#